data_AF-A0A962AG25-F1
#
_entry.id   AF-A0A962AG25-F1
#
_cell.length_a   1.000
_cell.length_b   1.000
_cell.length_c   1.000
_cell.angle_alpha   90.00
_cell.angle_beta   90.00
_cell.angle_gamma   90.00
#
_symmetry.space_group_name_H-M   'P 1'
#
loop_
_entity.id
_entity.type
_entity.pdbx_description
1 polymer ?
#
loop_
_entity_poly.entity_id
_entity_poly.type
_entity_poly.pdbx_seq_one_letter_code
_entity_poly.pdbx_strand_id
1 'polypeptide(L)' 'MYQPLPRNVLVRLRPVPSGYEYVRVDNDILLMAVATHKIVDAVAILSRL' A
#
# COMPACT_ATOMS: atom_id res chain seq x y z
N MET A 1 5.12 11.64 1.42
CA MET A 1 3.95 11.57 2.34
C MET A 1 3.14 10.36 1.93
N TYR A 2 2.76 9.47 2.84
CA TYR A 2 1.93 8.31 2.51
C TYR A 2 0.47 8.59 2.86
N GLN A 3 -0.45 8.04 2.08
CA GLN A 3 -1.89 8.22 2.28
C GLN A 3 -2.60 6.87 2.24
N PRO A 4 -3.66 6.68 3.05
CA PRO A 4 -4.49 5.48 2.96
C PRO A 4 -5.04 5.31 1.55
N LEU A 5 -5.08 4.05 1.10
CA LEU A 5 -5.61 3.75 -0.23
C LEU A 5 -7.14 3.92 -0.25
N PRO A 6 -7.73 4.52 -1.30
CA PRO A 6 -9.18 4.60 -1.45
C PRO A 6 -9.86 3.21 -1.40
N ARG A 7 -11.02 3.13 -0.72
CA ARG A 7 -11.73 1.85 -0.48
C ARG A 7 -12.05 1.08 -1.77
N ASN A 8 -12.40 1.77 -2.85
CA ASN A 8 -12.69 1.17 -4.15
C ASN A 8 -11.48 0.48 -4.79
N VAL A 9 -10.26 0.88 -4.43
CA VAL A 9 -9.02 0.22 -4.85
C VAL A 9 -8.72 -0.96 -3.93
N LEU A 10 -8.87 -0.77 -2.61
CA LEU A 10 -8.65 -1.83 -1.61
C LEU A 10 -9.48 -3.09 -1.88
N VAL A 11 -10.75 -2.95 -2.27
CA VAL A 11 -11.64 -4.11 -2.55
C VAL A 11 -11.21 -4.92 -3.78
N ARG A 12 -10.32 -4.39 -4.62
CA ARG A 12 -9.78 -5.10 -5.79
C ARG A 12 -8.44 -5.77 -5.51
N LEU A 13 -7.84 -5.50 -4.34
CA LEU A 13 -6.60 -6.11 -3.90
C LEU A 13 -6.87 -7.35 -3.06
N ARG A 14 -5.82 -8.15 -2.83
CA ARG A 14 -5.89 -9.26 -1.88
C ARG A 14 -6.09 -8.72 -0.47
N PRO A 15 -6.72 -9.49 0.44
CA PRO A 15 -6.84 -9.11 1.84
C PRO A 15 -5.49 -8.78 2.45
N VAL A 16 -5.40 -7.68 3.18
CA VAL A 16 -4.16 -7.29 3.84
C VAL A 16 -3.92 -8.18 5.06
N PRO A 17 -2.70 -8.71 5.27
CA PRO A 17 -2.37 -9.45 6.48
C PRO A 17 -2.50 -8.56 7.73
N SER A 18 -2.77 -9.18 8.89
CA SER A 18 -2.86 -8.45 10.16
C SER A 18 -1.55 -7.72 10.47
N GLY A 19 -1.66 -6.46 10.90
CA GLY A 19 -0.51 -5.60 11.20
C GLY A 19 0.07 -4.85 10.00
N TYR A 20 -0.56 -4.97 8.82
CA TYR A 20 -0.15 -4.29 7.60
C TYR A 20 -1.28 -3.46 7.01
N GLU A 21 -0.92 -2.46 6.22
CA GLU A 21 -1.85 -1.67 5.42
C GLU A 21 -1.27 -1.39 4.02
N TYR A 22 -2.19 -1.18 3.06
CA TYR A 22 -1.80 -0.65 1.76
C TYR A 22 -1.79 0.87 1.81
N VAL A 23 -0.66 1.46 1.41
CA VAL A 23 -0.49 2.90 1.32
C VAL A 23 -0.17 3.32 -0.10
N ARG A 24 -0.63 4.51 -0.46
CA ARG A 24 -0.18 5.21 -1.66
C ARG A 24 1.01 6.09 -1.31
N VAL A 25 2.10 5.93 -2.06
CA VAL A 25 3.26 6.82 -2.04
C VAL A 25 3.48 7.28 -3.47
N ASP A 26 3.33 8.59 -3.70
CA ASP A 26 3.26 9.16 -5.04
C ASP A 26 2.21 8.43 -5.91
N ASN A 27 2.65 7.72 -6.94
CA ASN A 27 1.77 6.91 -7.81
C ASN A 27 1.80 5.41 -7.51
N ASP A 28 2.59 4.98 -6.52
CA ASP A 28 2.83 3.57 -6.25
C ASP A 28 1.97 3.09 -5.07
N ILE A 29 1.62 1.80 -5.11
CA ILE A 29 0.88 1.11 -4.05
C ILE A 29 1.84 0.18 -3.35
N LEU A 30 2.02 0.39 -2.05
CA LEU A 30 3.00 -0.33 -1.24
C LEU A 30 2.33 -1.01 -0.05
N LEU A 31 2.93 -2.10 0.42
CA LEU A 31 2.55 -2.77 1.65
C LEU A 31 3.45 -2.25 2.79
N MET A 32 2.84 -1.74 3.85
CA MET A 32 3.55 -1.14 4.99
C MET A 32 3.19 -1.84 6.30
N ALA A 33 4.18 -2.04 7.17
CA ALA A 33 3.97 -2.51 8.53
C ALA A 33 3.52 -1.36 9.44
N VAL A 34 2.34 -1.47 10.05
CA VAL A 34 1.71 -0.38 10.83
C VAL A 34 2.54 0.03 12.04
N ALA A 35 3.09 -0.95 12.76
CA ALA A 35 3.83 -0.67 14.00
C ALA A 35 5.16 0.09 13.79
N THR A 36 5.75 0.00 12.61
CA THR A 36 7.10 0.54 12.33
C THR A 36 7.14 1.52 11.17
N HIS A 37 6.04 1.69 10.44
CA HIS A 37 5.95 2.43 9.18
C HIS A 37 7.01 2.03 8.15
N LYS A 38 7.51 0.79 8.19
CA LYS A 38 8.43 0.27 7.18
C LYS A 38 7.66 -0.28 5.99
N ILE A 39 8.09 0.10 4.80
CA ILE A 39 7.66 -0.54 3.55
C ILE A 39 8.30 -1.92 3.49
N VAL A 40 7.45 -2.93 3.26
CA VAL A 40 7.87 -4.33 3.20
C VAL A 40 7.81 -4.88 1.79
N ASP A 41 6.88 -4.37 0.96
CA ASP A 41 6.73 -4.81 -0.42
C ASP A 41 6.11 -3.74 -1.33
N ALA A 42 6.35 -3.86 -2.63
CA ALA A 42 5.73 -3.06 -3.67
C ALA A 42 4.66 -3.88 -4.40
N VAL A 43 3.42 -3.42 -4.30
CA VAL A 43 2.23 -4.14 -4.82
C VAL A 43 1.92 -3.71 -6.25
N ALA A 44 2.04 -2.41 -6.52
CA ALA A 44 1.96 -1.85 -7.87
C ALA A 44 2.91 -0.66 -7.99
N ILE A 45 3.73 -0.68 -9.03
CA ILE A 45 4.67 0.41 -9.37
C ILE A 45 4.21 1.01 -10.68
N LEU A 46 3.72 2.24 -10.64
CA LEU A 46 3.20 2.99 -11.78
C LEU A 46 4.16 4.09 -12.21
N SER A 47 5.06 4.50 -11.32
CA SER A 47 6.10 5.50 -11.58
C SER A 47 7.17 5.04 -12.59
N ARG A 48 7.23 3.73 -12.89
CA ARG A 48 8.25 3.13 -13.76
C ARG A 48 7.75 2.87 -15.20
N LEU A 49 6.58 3.39 -15.56
CA LEU A 49 6.01 3.28 -16.91
C LEU A 49 6.32 4.50 -17.78
#